data_AF-A0A914CCW9-F1
#
_entry.id   AF-A0A914CCW9-F1
#
_cell.length_a   1.000
_cell.length_b   1.000
_cell.length_c   1.000
_cell.angle_alpha   90.00
_cell.angle_beta   90.00
_cell.angle_gamma   90.00
#
_symmetry.space_group_name_H-M   'P 1'
#
loop_
_entity.id
_entity.type
_entity.pdbx_description
1 polymer ?
#
loop_
_entity_poly.entity_id
_entity_poly.type
_entity_poly.pdbx_seq_one_letter_code
_entity_poly.pdbx_strand_id
1 'polypeptide(L)' 'MDYTVQQKIWTVIWYGMHGQPKKVQIEYRKKFGRKAKAPSRKTIHDWWLPPQSIEFGPIWSWSSVSC' A
#
# COMPACT_ATOMS: atom_id res chain seq x y z
N MET A 1 4.51 6.59 -14.65
CA MET A 1 4.42 5.12 -14.64
C MET A 1 3.22 4.79 -13.79
N ASP A 2 2.16 4.28 -14.40
CA ASP A 2 0.88 4.08 -13.72
C ASP A 2 0.81 2.70 -13.09
N TYR A 3 0.63 2.68 -11.76
CA TYR A 3 0.34 1.47 -11.01
C TYR A 3 -1.16 1.29 -10.95
N THR A 4 -1.64 0.08 -11.18
CA THR A 4 -3.08 -0.21 -11.08
C THR A 4 -3.55 -0.05 -9.64
N VAL A 5 -4.85 0.25 -9.45
CA VAL A 5 -5.46 0.38 -8.12
C VAL A 5 -5.21 -0.89 -7.28
N GLN A 6 -5.30 -2.06 -7.89
CA GLN A 6 -5.01 -3.35 -7.24
C GLN A 6 -3.55 -3.46 -6.76
N GLN A 7 -2.59 -2.98 -7.55
CA GLN A 7 -1.18 -2.96 -7.15
C GLN A 7 -0.94 -2.05 -5.95
N LYS A 8 -1.58 -0.87 -5.94
CA LYS A 8 -1.49 0.10 -4.83
C LYS A 8 -2.05 -0.50 -3.54
N ILE A 9 -3.30 -0.99 -3.57
CA ILE A 9 -3.98 -1.57 -2.41
C ILE A 9 -3.18 -2.75 -1.83
N TRP A 10 -2.74 -3.68 -2.68
CA TRP A 10 -1.97 -4.83 -2.21
C TRP A 10 -0.65 -4.40 -1.57
N THR A 11 0.06 -3.43 -2.17
CA THR A 11 1.32 -2.90 -1.63
C THR A 11 1.12 -2.26 -0.26
N VAL A 12 0.05 -1.48 -0.07
CA VAL A 12 -0.30 -0.83 1.19
C VAL A 12 -0.66 -1.85 2.27
N ILE A 13 -1.51 -2.84 1.95
CA ILE A 13 -1.88 -3.91 2.89
C ILE A 13 -0.65 -4.71 3.31
N TRP A 14 0.17 -5.14 2.35
CA TRP A 14 1.37 -5.92 2.64
C TRP A 14 2.37 -5.10 3.48
N TYR A 15 2.56 -3.82 3.14
CA TYR A 15 3.42 -2.92 3.92
C TYR A 15 2.91 -2.71 5.35
N GLY A 16 1.60 -2.53 5.54
CA GLY A 16 1.00 -2.42 6.86
C GLY A 16 1.17 -3.67 7.73
N MET A 17 1.13 -4.86 7.14
CA MET A 17 1.30 -6.12 7.86
C MET A 17 2.76 -6.43 8.24
N HIS A 18 3.73 -5.99 7.44
CA HIS A 18 5.14 -6.41 7.59
C HIS A 18 6.12 -5.26 7.89
N GLY A 19 5.74 -4.00 7.67
CA GLY A 19 6.54 -2.81 7.96
C GLY A 19 7.86 -2.68 7.18
N GLN A 20 8.11 -3.53 6.17
CA GLN A 20 9.41 -3.63 5.51
C GLN A 20 9.33 -3.33 4.01
N PRO A 21 9.72 -2.13 3.56
CA PRO A 21 9.56 -1.71 2.16
C PRO A 21 10.48 -2.48 1.20
N LYS A 22 11.65 -2.95 1.68
CA LYS A 22 12.53 -3.84 0.90
C LYS A 22 11.87 -5.18 0.58
N LYS A 23 11.16 -5.76 1.56
CA LYS A 23 10.44 -7.04 1.35
C LYS A 23 9.21 -6.86 0.47
N VAL A 24 8.48 -5.74 0.61
CA VAL A 24 7.40 -5.37 -0.30
C VAL A 24 7.87 -5.42 -1.75
N GLN A 25 9.03 -4.85 -2.08
CA GLN A 25 9.54 -4.83 -3.47
C GLN A 25 9.86 -6.23 -4.01
N ILE A 26 10.39 -7.11 -3.16
CA ILE A 26 10.69 -8.49 -3.51
C ILE A 26 9.40 -9.27 -3.76
N GLU A 27 8.44 -9.18 -2.85
CA GLU A 27 7.14 -9.86 -2.96
C GLU A 27 6.28 -9.28 -4.09
N TYR A 28 6.37 -7.98 -4.34
CA TYR A 28 5.72 -7.33 -5.48
C TYR A 28 6.19 -7.94 -6.81
N ARG A 29 7.51 -8.15 -6.97
CA ARG A 29 8.08 -8.81 -8.17
C ARG A 29 7.73 -10.29 -8.24
N LYS A 30 7.50 -10.97 -7.12
CA LYS A 30 6.99 -12.35 -7.13
C LYS A 30 5.53 -12.40 -7.60
N LYS A 31 4.70 -11.46 -7.13
CA LYS A 31 3.25 -11.44 -7.42
C LYS A 31 2.89 -10.90 -8.80
N PHE A 32 3.52 -9.80 -9.22
CA PHE A 32 3.20 -9.11 -10.48
C PHE A 32 4.22 -9.40 -11.60
N GLY A 33 5.22 -10.23 -11.32
CA GLY A 33 6.24 -10.68 -12.28
C GLY A 33 7.62 -10.06 -12.06
N ARG A 34 8.68 -10.83 -12.35
CA ARG A 34 10.08 -10.43 -12.10
C ARG A 34 10.51 -9.14 -12.81
N LYS A 35 9.88 -8.83 -13.96
CA LYS A 35 10.10 -7.61 -14.74
C LYS A 35 9.21 -6.43 -14.31
N ALA A 36 8.27 -6.65 -13.39
CA ALA A 36 7.42 -5.58 -12.89
C ALA A 36 8.26 -4.56 -12.10
N LYS A 37 8.11 -3.28 -12.44
CA LYS A 37 8.79 -2.20 -11.74
C LYS A 37 8.13 -2.04 -10.38
N ALA A 38 8.84 -2.46 -9.34
CA ALA A 38 8.35 -2.37 -7.96
C ALA A 38 8.29 -0.90 -7.51
N PRO A 39 7.30 -0.53 -6.69
CA PRO A 39 7.19 0.82 -6.15
C PRO A 39 8.40 1.17 -5.29
N SER A 40 8.84 2.42 -5.38
CA SER A 40 9.95 2.92 -4.58
C SER A 40 9.56 3.01 -3.09
N ARG A 41 10.54 3.05 -2.18
CA ARG A 41 10.27 3.22 -0.74
C ARG A 41 9.43 4.47 -0.46
N LYS A 42 9.71 5.57 -1.16
CA LYS A 42 8.96 6.82 -1.06
C LYS A 42 7.51 6.62 -1.50
N THR A 43 7.31 5.97 -2.65
CA THR A 43 5.98 5.66 -3.20
C THR A 43 5.15 4.77 -2.26
N ILE A 44 5.76 3.76 -1.65
CA ILE A 44 5.08 2.89 -0.66
C ILE A 44 4.65 3.71 0.55
N HIS A 45 5.51 4.64 1.01
CA HIS A 45 5.20 5.52 2.13
C HIS A 45 4.11 6.53 1.79
N ASP A 46 4.15 7.12 0.59
CA ASP A 46 3.13 8.05 0.09
C ASP A 46 1.76 7.36 -0.05
N TRP A 47 1.72 6.06 -0.40
CA TRP A 47 0.48 5.29 -0.46
C TRP A 47 -0.03 4.83 0.91
N TRP A 48 0.87 4.68 1.89
CA TRP A 48 0.52 4.34 3.26
C TRP A 48 -0.04 5.54 4.02
N LEU A 49 0.52 6.73 3.77
CA LEU A 49 -0.01 7.95 4.34
C LEU A 49 -1.40 8.23 3.75
N PRO A 50 -2.40 8.57 4.57
CA PRO A 50 -3.61 9.15 4.03
C PRO A 50 -3.21 10.39 3.22
N PRO A 51 -3.80 10.61 2.03
CA PRO A 51 -3.51 11.82 1.28
C PRO A 51 -3.83 13.02 2.17
N GLN A 52 -2.84 13.88 2.43
CA GLN A 52 -2.99 15.08 3.25
C GLN A 52 -4.00 16.10 2.68
N SER A 53 -4.63 15.78 1.55
CA SER A 53 -5.44 16.69 0.76
C SER A 53 -6.71 16.07 0.21
N ILE A 54 -7.25 15.02 0.85
CA ILE A 54 -8.61 14.60 0.53
C ILE A 54 -9.43 14.54 1.82
N GLU A 55 -10.45 15.37 1.88
CA GLU A 55 -11.62 15.30 2.77
C GLU A 55 -12.41 13.99 2.50
N PHE A 56 -11.74 12.84 2.54
CA PHE A 56 -12.41 11.57 2.64
C PHE A 56 -12.78 11.40 4.10
N GLY A 57 -14.10 11.40 4.35
CA GLY A 57 -14.67 10.85 5.57
C GLY A 57 -14.07 9.48 5.93
N PRO A 58 -14.18 9.09 7.20
CA PRO A 58 -13.29 8.14 7.85
C PRO A 58 -13.39 6.73 7.24
N ILE A 59 -12.50 6.39 6.31
CA ILE A 59 -12.34 5.01 5.80
C ILE A 59 -11.48 4.16 6.78
N TRP A 60 -10.96 4.77 7.85
CA TRP A 60 -10.18 4.10 8.90
C TRP A 60 -10.94 3.94 10.22
N SER A 61 -12.27 3.80 10.19
CA SER A 61 -13.02 3.33 11.35
C SER A 61 -12.96 1.80 11.40
N TRP A 62 -11.82 1.25 11.80
CA TRP A 62 -11.79 -0.07 12.41
C TRP A 62 -11.87 0.15 13.93
N SER A 63 -12.83 -0.53 14.55
CA SER A 63 -13.11 -0.59 15.99
C SER A 63 -14.06 0.47 16.56
N SER A 64 -15.37 0.22 16.39
CA SER A 64 -16.34 0.24 17.50
C SER A 64 -17.60 -0.53 17.08
N VAL A 65 -17.46 -1.84 16.92
CA VAL A 65 -18.58 -2.78 17.09
C VAL A 65 -18.32 -3.49 18.41
N SER A 66 -19.09 -3.10 19.44
CA SER A 66 -19.35 -3.75 20.75
C SER A 66 -19.86 -2.61 21.65
N CYS A 67 -21.06 -2.58 22.23
CA CYS A 67 -22.18 -3.49 22.38
C CYS A 67 -23.46 -2.64 22.50
#